data_AF-A0A383EVY4-F1
#
_entry.id   AF-A0A383EVY4-F1
#
_cell.length_a   1.000
_cell.length_b   1.000
_cell.length_c   1.000
_cell.angle_alpha   90.00
_cell.angle_beta   90.00
_cell.angle_gamma   90.00
#
_symmetry.space_group_name_H-M   'P 1'
#
loop_
_entity.id
_entity.type
_entity.pdbx_description
1 polymer ?
#
loop_
_entity_poly.entity_id
_entity_poly.type
_entity_poly.pdbx_seq_one_letter_code
_entity_poly.pdbx_strand_id
1 'polypeptide(L)' 'MEDIIKNYSADFTQLQNIEKNNWFTKQRQLAFNIFQESGFPNTKNEDWKYTDVKPISRNIFSNITESNVAIN' A
#
# COMPACT_ATOMS: atom_id res chain seq x y z
N MET A 1 -1.67 12.97 -5.44
CA MET A 1 -2.03 11.60 -5.02
C MET A 1 -1.25 10.56 -5.84
N GLU A 2 -0.92 10.85 -7.10
CA GLU A 2 0.01 10.04 -7.93
C GLU A 2 1.33 9.72 -7.22
N ASP A 3 1.95 10.69 -6.55
CA ASP A 3 3.23 10.47 -5.82
C ASP A 3 3.11 9.39 -4.73
N ILE A 4 1.96 9.28 -4.09
CA ILE A 4 1.71 8.29 -3.04
C ILE A 4 1.60 6.90 -3.67
N ILE A 5 0.78 6.77 -4.72
CA ILE A 5 0.62 5.50 -5.45
C ILE A 5 1.97 5.02 -5.98
N LYS A 6 2.80 5.93 -6.49
CA LYS A 6 4.16 5.63 -6.95
C LYS A 6 5.04 5.06 -5.84
N ASN A 7 5.05 5.69 -4.66
CA ASN A 7 5.83 5.21 -3.51
C ASN A 7 5.36 3.81 -3.06
N TYR A 8 4.06 3.62 -2.86
CA TYR A 8 3.52 2.30 -2.50
C TYR A 8 3.78 1.24 -3.58
N SER A 9 3.80 1.61 -4.86
CA SER A 9 4.10 0.68 -5.97
C SER A 9 5.55 0.20 -5.96
N ALA A 10 6.49 1.11 -5.64
CA ALA A 10 7.89 0.76 -5.49
C ALA A 10 8.08 -0.26 -4.34
N ASP A 11 7.54 0.05 -3.16
CA ASP A 11 7.60 -0.82 -2.00
C ASP A 11 6.94 -2.18 -2.25
N PHE A 12 5.74 -2.19 -2.84
CA PHE A 12 5.02 -3.43 -3.13
C PHE A 12 5.82 -4.35 -4.06
N THR A 13 6.47 -3.79 -5.08
CA THR A 13 7.32 -4.54 -6.02
C THR A 13 8.55 -5.11 -5.31
N GLN A 14 9.19 -4.32 -4.46
CA GLN A 14 10.35 -4.78 -3.69
C GLN A 14 9.97 -5.89 -2.69
N LEU A 15 8.85 -5.76 -1.99
CA LEU A 15 8.37 -6.76 -1.04
C LEU A 15 7.95 -8.08 -1.72
N GLN A 16 7.36 -8.03 -2.93
CA GLN A 16 7.07 -9.24 -3.71
C GLN A 16 8.33 -10.04 -4.04
N ASN A 17 9.45 -9.37 -4.27
CA ASN A 17 10.71 -10.03 -4.56
C ASN A 17 11.33 -10.70 -3.33
N ILE A 18 11.01 -10.24 -2.12
CA ILE A 18 11.48 -10.81 -0.85
C ILE A 18 10.68 -12.07 -0.48
N GLU A 19 9.35 -12.05 -0.63
CA GLU A 19 8.48 -13.19 -0.28
C GLU A 19 7.79 -13.84 -1.50
N LYS A 20 8.58 -14.41 -2.42
CA LYS A 20 8.06 -14.95 -3.70
C LYS A 20 7.06 -16.11 -3.57
N ASN A 21 7.13 -16.90 -2.50
CA ASN A 21 6.33 -18.14 -2.33
C ASN A 21 5.22 -18.01 -1.26
N ASN A 22 4.54 -16.86 -1.22
CA ASN A 22 3.38 -16.69 -0.35
C ASN A 22 2.10 -17.15 -1.07
N TRP A 23 1.31 -18.04 -0.44
CA TRP A 23 0.02 -18.52 -0.97
C TRP A 23 -0.99 -17.37 -1.21
N PHE A 24 -0.76 -16.22 -0.58
CA PHE A 24 -1.60 -15.04 -0.63
C PHE A 24 -1.18 -14.01 -1.70
N THR A 25 -0.08 -14.25 -2.43
CA THR A 25 0.49 -13.29 -3.42
C THR A 25 -0.55 -12.81 -4.44
N LYS A 26 -1.37 -13.73 -4.96
CA LYS A 26 -2.42 -13.37 -5.95
C LYS A 26 -3.45 -12.39 -5.37
N GLN A 27 -3.88 -12.60 -4.13
CA GLN A 27 -4.85 -11.72 -3.49
C GLN A 27 -4.25 -10.34 -3.18
N ARG A 28 -2.98 -10.31 -2.75
CA ARG A 28 -2.25 -9.05 -2.58
C ARG A 28 -2.15 -8.26 -3.87
N GLN A 29 -1.83 -8.92 -5.00
CA GLN A 29 -1.77 -8.26 -6.30
C GLN A 29 -3.13 -7.70 -6.73
N LEU A 30 -4.21 -8.48 -6.59
CA LEU A 30 -5.55 -8.01 -6.95
C LEU A 30 -5.97 -6.79 -6.13
N ALA A 31 -5.78 -6.83 -4.81
CA ALA A 31 -6.06 -5.70 -3.93
C ALA A 31 -5.20 -4.47 -4.29
N PHE A 32 -3.93 -4.69 -4.63
CA PHE A 32 -3.03 -3.61 -5.02
C PHE A 32 -3.44 -2.96 -6.35
N ASN A 33 -3.86 -3.74 -7.34
CA ASN A 33 -4.37 -3.20 -8.60
C ASN A 33 -5.57 -2.27 -8.38
N ILE A 34 -6.53 -2.70 -7.54
CA ILE A 34 -7.70 -1.88 -7.19
C ILE A 34 -7.25 -0.58 -6.52
N PHE A 35 -6.25 -0.65 -5.63
CA PHE A 35 -5.68 0.54 -4.99
C PHE A 35 -4.97 1.47 -5.99
N GLN A 36 -4.25 0.94 -6.98
CA GLN A 36 -3.62 1.77 -8.01
C GLN A 36 -4.66 2.52 -8.86
N GLU A 37 -5.79 1.89 -9.14
CA GLU A 37 -6.89 2.50 -9.91
C GLU A 37 -7.69 3.51 -9.07
N SER A 38 -7.97 3.18 -7.80
CA SER A 38 -8.92 3.93 -6.97
C SER A 38 -8.26 4.92 -6.02
N GLY A 39 -6.98 4.71 -5.68
CA GLY A 39 -6.26 5.45 -4.65
C GLY A 39 -6.86 5.32 -3.26
N PHE A 40 -6.58 6.30 -2.40
CA PHE A 40 -7.28 6.43 -1.12
C PHE A 40 -8.70 6.97 -1.36
N PRO A 41 -9.69 6.45 -0.62
CA PRO A 41 -11.06 6.97 -0.68
C PRO A 41 -11.12 8.40 -0.17
N ASN A 42 -12.25 9.07 -0.35
CA ASN A 42 -12.49 10.39 0.21
C ASN A 42 -13.92 10.50 0.73
N THR A 43 -14.23 11.60 1.43
CA THR A 43 -15.54 11.79 2.07
C THR A 43 -16.73 11.93 1.09
N LYS A 44 -16.49 11.94 -0.23
CA LYS A 44 -17.55 11.81 -1.25
C LYS A 44 -17.96 10.35 -1.48
N ASN A 45 -17.10 9.38 -1.15
CA ASN A 45 -17.48 7.98 -1.13
C ASN A 45 -18.40 7.74 0.08
N GLU A 46 -19.57 7.14 -0.13
CA GLU A 46 -20.61 7.00 0.90
C GLU A 46 -20.08 6.29 2.16
N ASP A 47 -19.35 5.20 1.98
CA ASP A 47 -18.73 4.42 3.08
C ASP A 47 -17.66 5.20 3.87
N TRP A 48 -17.14 6.29 3.30
CA TRP A 48 -16.08 7.12 3.89
C TRP A 48 -16.55 8.51 4.27
N LYS A 49 -17.87 8.77 4.23
CA LYS A 49 -18.46 10.10 4.50
C LYS A 49 -18.01 10.71 5.82
N TYR A 50 -17.79 9.87 6.84
CA TYR A 50 -17.43 10.31 8.19
C TYR A 50 -15.96 10.06 8.55
N THR A 51 -15.14 9.59 7.60
CA THR A 51 -13.73 9.23 7.85
C THR A 51 -12.84 9.92 6.82
N ASP A 52 -12.22 11.04 7.21
CA ASP A 52 -11.22 11.70 6.37
C ASP A 52 -9.87 10.98 6.44
N VAL A 53 -9.46 10.37 5.33
CA VAL A 53 -8.18 9.65 5.19
C VAL A 53 -7.04 10.53 4.70
N LYS A 54 -7.28 11.82 4.42
CA LYS A 54 -6.21 12.76 4.05
C LYS A 54 -5.04 12.78 5.04
N PRO A 55 -5.22 12.70 6.38
CA PRO A 55 -4.10 12.62 7.31
C PRO A 55 -3.15 11.44 7.06
N ILE A 56 -3.67 10.30 6.59
CA ILE A 56 -2.87 9.13 6.22
C ILE A 56 -2.05 9.46 4.98
N SER A 57 -2.69 10.00 3.94
CA SER A 57 -2.02 10.37 2.67
C SER A 57 -0.92 11.43 2.80
N ARG A 58 -0.91 12.21 3.89
CA ARG A 58 0.10 13.23 4.16
C ARG A 58 1.42 12.65 4.67
N ASN A 59 1.39 11.42 5.19
CA ASN A 59 2.58 10.74 5.66
C ASN A 59 3.09 9.81 4.57
N ILE A 60 4.42 9.75 4.43
CA ILE A 60 5.07 8.76 3.58
C ILE A 60 5.29 7.53 4.43
N PHE A 61 4.58 6.46 4.11
CA PHE A 61 4.82 5.15 4.70
C PHE A 61 5.75 4.38 3.77
N SER A 62 6.72 3.70 4.37
CA SER A 62 7.48 2.67 3.68
C SER A 62 7.56 1.43 4.54
N ASN A 63 7.35 0.28 3.91
CA ASN A 63 7.52 -1.03 4.54
C ASN A 63 8.89 -1.64 4.18
N ILE A 64 9.72 -0.90 3.44
CA ILE A 64 11.11 -1.23 3.21
C ILE A 64 11.91 -0.68 4.38
N THR A 65 12.15 -1.53 5.38
CA THR A 65 13.10 -1.21 6.44
C THR A 65 14.50 -1.53 5.95
N GLU A 66 15.40 -0.54 5.95
CA GLU A 66 16.85 -0.79 5.97
C GLU A 66 17.22 -1.38 7.33
N SER A 67 16.86 -2.63 7.59
CA SER A 67 17.43 -3.37 8.71
C SER A 67 17.21 -4.85 8.49
N ASN A 68 18.31 -5.57 8.43
CA ASN A 68 18.40 -6.93 8.91
C ASN A 68 17.86 -6.99 10.36
N VAL A 69 16.54 -7.03 10.54
CA VAL A 69 15.99 -7.51 11.81
C VAL A 69 16.11 -9.02 11.72
N ALA A 70 17.25 -9.52 12.17
CA ALA A 70 17.40 -10.91 12.55
C ALA A 70 16.28 -11.20 13.57
N ILE A 71 15.25 -11.89 13.12
CA ILE A 71 14.27 -12.49 14.01
C ILE A 71 15.03 -13.69 14.62
N ASN A 72 15.62 -13.45 15.80
CA ASN A 72 16.17 -14.50 16.65
C ASN A 72 15.07 -15.43 17.15
#